data_AF-A0A0B1SZD4-F1
#
_entry.id   AF-A0A0B1SZD4-F1
#
_cell.length_a   1.000
_cell.length_b   1.000
_cell.length_c   1.000
_cell.angle_alpha   90.00
_cell.angle_beta   90.00
_cell.angle_gamma   90.00
#
_symmetry.space_group_name_H-M   'P 1'
#
loop_
_entity.id
_entity.type
_entity.pdbx_description
1 polymer ?
#
loop_
_entity_poly.entity_id
_entity_poly.type
_entity_poly.pdbx_seq_one_letter_code
_entity_poly.pdbx_strand_id
1 'polypeptide(L)'
;MADNSEARSILKPIVDEYSKLFDERHIDKVIEYYDKDAVVVQLGKKADYGREAMKHQFEEADAAMGKASTKITEEIYQMAGDFIILTDH
;
A
#
# COMPACT_ATOMS: atom_id res chain seq x y z
N MET A 1 6.80 19.65 1.72
CA MET A 1 7.38 19.06 2.96
C MET A 1 8.55 18.19 2.55
N ALA A 2 9.64 18.13 3.32
CA ALA A 2 10.89 17.50 2.91
C ALA A 2 10.92 15.99 3.22
N ASP A 3 11.68 15.22 2.43
CA ASP A 3 11.93 13.79 2.67
C ASP A 3 12.68 13.59 4.01
N ASN A 4 12.33 12.53 4.73
CA ASN A 4 12.89 12.19 6.04
C ASN A 4 13.58 10.83 5.98
N SER A 5 14.91 10.83 6.20
CA SER A 5 15.74 9.63 6.10
C SER A 5 15.43 8.57 7.16
N GLU A 6 15.04 8.99 8.37
CA GLU A 6 14.65 8.08 9.45
C GLU A 6 13.33 7.38 9.10
N ALA A 7 12.33 8.15 8.66
CA ALA A 7 11.06 7.63 8.18
C ALA A 7 11.26 6.61 7.05
N ARG A 8 12.13 6.93 6.08
CA ARG A 8 12.52 6.01 5.00
C ARG A 8 13.16 4.74 5.54
N SER A 9 14.08 4.84 6.50
CA SER A 9 14.76 3.66 7.06
C SER A 9 13.82 2.70 7.77
N ILE A 10 12.73 3.21 8.35
CA ILE A 10 11.71 2.42 9.04
C ILE A 10 10.73 1.79 8.06
N LEU A 11 10.16 2.59 7.15
CA LEU A 11 9.03 2.16 6.32
C LEU A 11 9.46 1.49 5.01
N LYS A 12 10.60 1.85 4.41
CA LYS A 12 11.03 1.31 3.10
C LYS A 12 11.14 -0.21 3.07
N PRO A 13 11.73 -0.91 4.08
CA PRO A 13 11.81 -2.37 4.06
C PRO A 13 10.43 -3.03 4.08
N ILE A 14 9.47 -2.43 4.80
CA ILE A 14 8.08 -2.92 4.89
C ILE A 14 7.39 -2.74 3.54
N VAL A 15 7.56 -1.58 2.90
CA VAL A 15 7.00 -1.28 1.58
C VAL A 15 7.59 -2.22 0.51
N ASP A 16 8.89 -2.49 0.55
CA ASP A 16 9.53 -3.41 -0.38
C ASP A 16 9.01 -4.85 -0.26
N GLU A 17 8.81 -5.33 0.97
CA GLU A 17 8.20 -6.64 1.21
C GLU A 17 6.74 -6.67 0.76
N TYR A 18 5.97 -5.64 1.11
CA TYR A 18 4.58 -5.45 0.68
C TYR A 18 4.45 -5.49 -0.86
N SER A 19 5.27 -4.70 -1.57
CA SER A 19 5.25 -4.62 -3.03
C SER A 19 5.58 -5.97 -3.66
N LYS A 20 6.57 -6.68 -3.11
CA LYS A 20 6.91 -8.03 -3.57
C LYS A 20 5.76 -9.01 -3.37
N LEU A 21 5.09 -9.00 -2.21
CA LEU A 21 3.94 -9.87 -1.95
C LEU A 21 2.77 -9.55 -2.89
N PHE A 22 2.59 -8.27 -3.22
CA PHE A 22 1.58 -7.84 -4.19
C PHE A 22 1.88 -8.36 -5.61
N ASP A 23 3.13 -8.20 -6.08
CA ASP A 23 3.59 -8.70 -7.37
C ASP A 23 3.54 -10.25 -7.47
N GLU A 24 3.77 -10.94 -6.35
CA GLU A 24 3.64 -12.42 -6.23
C GLU A 24 2.19 -12.89 -6.03
N ARG A 25 1.22 -11.96 -6.00
CA ARG A 25 -0.23 -12.22 -5.85
C ARG A 25 -0.59 -12.90 -4.53
N HIS A 26 0.16 -12.60 -3.47
CA HIS A 26 -0.10 -13.07 -2.12
C HIS A 26 -1.05 -12.13 -1.36
N ILE A 27 -2.26 -11.92 -1.88
CA ILE A 27 -3.23 -10.94 -1.35
C ILE A 27 -3.57 -11.18 0.13
N ASP A 28 -3.64 -12.45 0.54
CA ASP A 28 -3.84 -12.83 1.96
C ASP A 28 -2.75 -12.29 2.89
N LYS A 29 -1.50 -12.19 2.42
CA LYS A 29 -0.39 -11.64 3.21
C LYS A 29 -0.33 -10.12 3.11
N VAL A 30 -0.63 -9.58 1.93
CA VAL A 30 -0.72 -8.13 1.69
C VAL A 30 -1.71 -7.48 2.65
N ILE A 31 -2.87 -8.11 2.85
CA ILE A 31 -3.91 -7.53 3.68
C ILE A 31 -3.55 -7.48 5.18
N GLU A 32 -2.61 -8.31 5.63
CA GLU A 32 -2.14 -8.33 7.02
C GLU A 32 -1.39 -7.05 7.41
N TYR A 33 -0.85 -6.30 6.45
CA TYR A 33 -0.17 -5.01 6.68
C TYR A 33 -1.13 -3.86 7.02
N TYR A 34 -2.42 -3.99 6.74
CA TYR A 34 -3.40 -2.92 6.95
C TYR A 34 -4.07 -3.02 8.31
N ASP A 35 -4.31 -1.90 8.99
CA ASP A 35 -5.14 -1.90 10.21
C ASP A 35 -6.56 -2.45 9.92
N LYS A 36 -7.24 -2.97 10.96
CA LYS A 36 -8.61 -3.48 10.83
C LYS A 36 -9.59 -2.42 10.31
N ASP A 37 -9.33 -1.14 10.62
CA ASP A 37 -10.11 0.03 10.24
C ASP A 37 -9.48 0.81 9.07
N ALA A 38 -8.54 0.19 8.33
CA ALA A 38 -7.91 0.82 7.17
C ALA A 38 -8.93 1.19 6.08
N VAL A 39 -8.62 2.25 5.34
CA VAL A 39 -9.44 2.75 4.23
C VAL A 39 -8.59 2.82 2.98
N VAL A 40 -9.11 2.29 1.89
CA VAL A 40 -8.53 2.46 0.56
C VAL A 40 -9.45 3.31 -0.29
N VAL A 41 -8.88 4.30 -0.97
CA VAL A 41 -9.62 5.20 -1.84
C VAL A 41 -9.06 5.06 -3.25
N GLN A 42 -9.90 4.65 -4.18
CA GLN A 42 -9.57 4.64 -5.60
C GLN A 42 -10.25 5.82 -6.29
N LEU A 43 -9.45 6.80 -6.71
CA LEU A 43 -9.93 8.03 -7.32
C LEU A 43 -10.87 7.73 -8.51
N GLY A 44 -12.02 8.39 -8.53
CA GLY A 44 -13.03 8.23 -9.59
C GLY A 44 -13.81 6.92 -9.57
N LYS A 45 -13.62 6.05 -8.56
CA LYS A 45 -14.35 4.78 -8.43
C LYS A 45 -15.08 4.66 -7.10
N LYS A 46 -14.38 4.28 -6.03
CA LYS A 46 -14.96 3.95 -4.72
C LYS A 46 -13.95 4.11 -3.59
N ALA A 47 -14.46 4.14 -2.38
CA ALA A 47 -13.69 3.98 -1.16
C ALA A 47 -14.23 2.77 -0.40
N ASP A 48 -13.34 1.89 0.04
CA ASP A 48 -13.67 0.70 0.81
C ASP A 48 -13.11 0.85 2.24
N TYR A 49 -13.95 0.57 3.24
CA TYR A 49 -13.61 0.66 4.67
C TYR A 49 -13.45 -0.74 5.26
N GLY A 50 -12.35 -0.92 5.98
CA GLY A 50 -12.06 -2.12 6.73
C GLY A 50 -11.36 -3.19 5.90
N ARG A 51 -10.57 -3.99 6.61
CA ARG A 51 -9.67 -5.00 6.04
C ARG A 51 -10.37 -5.98 5.09
N GLU A 52 -11.57 -6.44 5.44
CA GLU A 52 -12.33 -7.41 4.63
C GLU A 52 -12.78 -6.83 3.28
N ALA A 53 -13.27 -5.59 3.26
CA ALA A 53 -13.69 -4.94 2.03
C ALA A 53 -12.49 -4.66 1.10
N MET A 54 -11.37 -4.26 1.69
CA MET A 54 -10.10 -4.07 0.97
C MET A 54 -9.60 -5.37 0.33
N LYS A 55 -9.64 -6.49 1.05
CA LYS A 55 -9.23 -7.79 0.51
C LYS A 55 -10.01 -8.15 -0.74
N HIS A 56 -11.34 -8.05 -0.68
CA HIS A 56 -12.20 -8.32 -1.83
C HIS A 56 -11.87 -7.42 -3.02
N GLN A 57 -11.63 -6.12 -2.78
CA GLN A 57 -11.23 -5.20 -3.84
C GLN A 57 -9.88 -5.56 -4.48
N PHE A 58 -8.89 -5.98 -3.68
CA PHE A 58 -7.58 -6.37 -4.20
C PHE A 58 -7.65 -7.66 -5.03
N GLU A 59 -8.45 -8.64 -4.61
CA GLU A 59 -8.71 -9.86 -5.38
C GLU A 59 -9.41 -9.56 -6.71
N GLU A 60 -10.42 -8.67 -6.71
CA GLU A 60 -11.07 -8.20 -7.94
C GLU A 60 -10.10 -7.49 -8.87
N ALA A 61 -9.24 -6.63 -8.33
CA ALA A 61 -8.25 -5.88 -9.10
C ALA A 61 -7.19 -6.80 -9.72
N ASP A 62 -6.70 -7.78 -8.96
CA ASP A 62 -5.75 -8.80 -9.41
C ASP A 62 -6.36 -9.69 -10.51
N ALA A 63 -7.62 -10.10 -10.37
CA ALA A 63 -8.33 -10.84 -11.40
C ALA A 63 -8.53 -10.03 -12.70
N ALA A 64 -8.77 -8.71 -12.59
CA ALA A 64 -9.01 -7.83 -13.72
C ALA A 64 -7.74 -7.41 -14.47
N MET A 65 -6.65 -7.11 -13.75
CA MET A 65 -5.39 -6.64 -14.36
C MET A 65 -4.49 -7.78 -14.84
N GLY A 66 -4.65 -8.99 -14.31
CA GLY A 66 -3.73 -10.09 -14.61
C GLY A 66 -2.32 -9.79 -14.10
N LYS A 67 -1.28 -10.27 -14.82
CA LYS A 67 0.12 -10.07 -14.40
C LYS A 67 0.60 -8.64 -14.70
N ALA A 68 0.17 -7.70 -13.87
CA ALA A 68 0.69 -6.34 -13.85
C ALA A 68 1.76 -6.19 -12.75
N SER A 69 2.84 -5.46 -13.03
CA SER A 69 3.83 -5.06 -12.03
C SER A 69 3.71 -3.57 -11.79
N THR A 70 3.59 -3.16 -10.53
CA THR A 70 3.51 -1.73 -10.19
C THR A 70 4.93 -1.20 -9.98
N LYS A 71 5.31 -0.16 -10.73
CA LYS A 71 6.58 0.52 -10.50
C LYS A 71 6.32 1.75 -9.66
N ILE A 72 6.75 1.71 -8.41
CA ILE A 72 6.74 2.88 -7.51
C ILE A 72 7.86 3.83 -7.94
N THR A 73 7.53 5.10 -8.18
CA THR A 73 8.50 6.16 -8.47
C THR A 73 8.37 7.35 -7.54
N GLU A 74 9.42 8.17 -7.43
CA GLU A 74 9.41 9.44 -6.68
C GLU A 74 8.91 9.32 -5.22
N GLU A 75 9.38 8.29 -4.50
CA GLU A 75 8.98 8.08 -3.11
C GLU A 75 9.44 9.22 -2.19
N ILE A 76 8.51 9.81 -1.46
CA ILE A 76 8.73 10.81 -0.42
C ILE A 76 8.25 10.23 0.91
N TYR A 77 9.15 10.12 1.89
CA TYR A 77 8.86 9.64 3.24
C TYR A 77 8.81 10.80 4.21
N GLN A 78 7.75 10.90 5.01
CA GLN A 78 7.55 11.99 5.96
C GLN A 78 7.14 11.44 7.32
N MET A 79 7.58 12.09 8.39
CA MET A 79 7.22 11.73 9.77
C MET A 79 6.39 12.85 10.41
N ALA A 80 5.30 12.49 11.06
CA ALA A 80 4.43 13.41 11.79
C ALA A 80 3.88 12.73 13.05
N GLY A 81 4.45 13.05 14.21
CA GLY A 81 4.10 12.36 15.46
C GLY A 81 4.39 10.87 15.35
N ASP A 82 3.39 10.03 15.61
CA ASP A 82 3.48 8.58 15.54
C ASP A 82 3.24 8.02 14.12
N PHE A 83 3.09 8.89 13.12
CA PHE A 83 2.75 8.51 11.75
C PHE A 83 3.94 8.69 10.81
N ILE A 84 4.11 7.72 9.91
CA ILE A 84 4.93 7.87 8.71
C ILE A 84 3.99 7.90 7.50
N ILE A 85 4.19 8.89 6.63
CA ILE A 85 3.43 9.08 5.39
C ILE A 85 4.38 8.79 4.23
N LEU A 86 4.01 7.85 3.38
CA LEU A 86 4.61 7.60 2.08
C LEU A 86 3.75 8.27 1.00
N THR A 87 4.39 8.99 0.09
CA THR A 87 3.79 9.47 -1.16
C THR A 87 4.65 9.01 -2.32
N ASP A 88 4.04 8.45 -3.36
CA ASP A 88 4.70 7.96 -4.57
C ASP A 88 3.91 8.33 -5.84
N HIS A 89 4.54 8.12 -7.00
CA HIS A 89 4.00 8.36 -8.35
C HIS A 89 4.09 7.12 -9.23
#